data_AF-Q6LZL7-F1
#
_entry.id   AF-Q6LZL7-F1
#
_cell.length_a   1.000
_cell.length_b   1.000
_cell.length_c   1.000
_cell.angle_alpha   90.00
_cell.angle_beta   90.00
_cell.angle_gamma   90.00
#
_symmetry.space_group_name_H-M   'P 1'
#
loop_
_entity.id
_entity.type
_entity.pdbx_description
1 polymer ?
#
loop_
_entity_poly.entity_id
_entity_poly.type
_entity_poly.pdbx_seq_one_letter_code
_entity_poly.pdbx_strand_id
1 'polypeptide(L)'
;MDSNIDVEILSILSEASAPVGAKIIADSLKDRGYDIGERAVRYHLKVLDENSLTKKLGYSGREITEKGIEELEKANISFRIGSVFSQVIEKLYLSDFPSKVLINTAKFEGDYKTIKEMVLRSFEAGYSVGDYLNIKKKGNTVSVETLCSITFDNFLLKNGIIPTPEYGGIVKFEDYEPVNFEGVIDFKSSSIDPLVAFIMQGKTDVIGVIENGEGLVPANFRVIPKSSEKQFETILKKDMLNSVLAYGTENVLGMNLNPEQIGVVLVGGLTPLCVPHESGYTADISAATQLKDISSMEKKTKGFLEAKKKKGKFKVTPVLSKMLSKMQTINYDIEDKKGNVVVNTAKIPIEYKEEAINALKDSYENKLAISDRLKVECDDKFLNAYTICSLTVDGVFLKNKIPVIPYYGGILEVKADKKRFIEAIDYEGTSLDPHEVFFNKADGKNYILAGIRKVPMSASEKLIELNEKLGWNSIIEIGRPNNDICGVRVEKCMFGITTIGGTNPFANIRKNNIPVEMKTLHKSIDYSELTHYDDI
;
A
#
# COMPACT_ATOMS: atom_id res chain seq x y z
N MET A 1 -20.55 -13.27 4.06
CA MET A 1 -20.63 -12.96 2.62
C MET A 1 -19.25 -13.21 2.06
N ASP A 2 -19.03 -14.43 1.55
CA ASP A 2 -17.72 -14.93 1.10
C ASP A 2 -17.81 -15.61 -0.29
N SER A 3 -18.90 -15.36 -1.04
CA SER A 3 -18.95 -15.81 -2.44
C SER A 3 -18.43 -14.69 -3.34
N ASN A 4 -17.46 -14.99 -4.21
CA ASN A 4 -16.98 -14.06 -5.25
C ASN A 4 -18.14 -13.48 -6.07
N ILE A 5 -19.22 -14.24 -6.20
CA ILE A 5 -20.44 -13.85 -6.92
C ILE A 5 -21.12 -12.63 -6.26
N ASP A 6 -21.21 -12.57 -4.93
CA ASP A 6 -21.82 -11.42 -4.24
C ASP A 6 -21.04 -10.13 -4.51
N VAL A 7 -19.72 -10.23 -4.51
CA VAL A 7 -18.81 -9.10 -4.81
C VAL A 7 -18.98 -8.63 -6.25
N GLU A 8 -19.03 -9.56 -7.20
CA GLU A 8 -19.25 -9.22 -8.61
C GLU A 8 -20.63 -8.62 -8.88
N ILE A 9 -21.67 -9.10 -8.18
CA ILE A 9 -22.99 -8.48 -8.24
C ILE A 9 -22.94 -7.03 -7.75
N LEU A 10 -22.26 -6.76 -6.63
CA LEU A 10 -22.06 -5.40 -6.14
C LEU A 10 -21.26 -4.55 -7.13
N SER A 11 -20.20 -5.10 -7.76
CA SER A 11 -19.43 -4.41 -8.82
C SER A 11 -20.34 -3.98 -9.97
N ILE A 12 -21.14 -4.91 -10.52
CA ILE A 12 -22.08 -4.63 -11.61
C ILE A 12 -23.07 -3.53 -11.22
N LEU A 13 -23.59 -3.58 -9.99
CA LEU A 13 -24.52 -2.56 -9.49
C LEU A 13 -23.84 -1.20 -9.27
N SER A 14 -22.56 -1.17 -8.88
CA SER A 14 -21.80 0.07 -8.70
C SER A 14 -21.47 0.79 -10.00
N GLU A 15 -21.33 0.04 -11.09
CA GLU A 15 -21.08 0.56 -12.43
C GLU A 15 -22.36 1.02 -13.14
N ALA A 16 -23.52 0.59 -12.65
CA ALA A 16 -24.81 0.90 -13.24
C ALA A 16 -25.32 2.29 -12.82
N SER A 17 -25.78 3.10 -13.77
CA SER A 17 -26.37 4.42 -13.51
C SER A 17 -27.86 4.38 -13.15
N ALA A 18 -28.46 3.19 -13.09
CA ALA A 18 -29.88 2.98 -12.83
C ALA A 18 -30.11 1.59 -12.21
N PRO A 19 -31.27 1.35 -11.55
CA PRO A 19 -31.56 0.06 -10.95
C PRO A 19 -31.54 -1.08 -11.96
N VAL A 20 -30.92 -2.21 -11.59
CA VAL A 20 -30.67 -3.33 -12.49
C VAL A 20 -31.45 -4.58 -12.08
N GLY A 21 -32.10 -5.21 -13.05
CA GLY A 21 -32.83 -6.47 -12.86
C GLY A 21 -31.91 -7.70 -12.81
N ALA A 22 -32.37 -8.76 -12.16
CA ALA A 22 -31.58 -10.00 -11.99
C ALA A 22 -31.16 -10.67 -13.31
N LYS A 23 -31.95 -10.52 -14.38
CA LYS A 23 -31.59 -11.02 -15.72
C LYS A 23 -30.34 -10.33 -16.26
N ILE A 24 -30.32 -9.00 -16.25
CA ILE A 24 -29.18 -8.20 -16.74
C ILE A 24 -27.92 -8.50 -15.92
N ILE A 25 -28.09 -8.65 -14.60
CA ILE A 25 -26.97 -9.03 -13.71
C ILE A 25 -26.46 -10.44 -14.08
N ALA A 26 -27.34 -11.42 -14.32
CA ALA A 26 -26.94 -12.76 -14.74
C ALA A 26 -26.19 -12.75 -16.09
N ASP A 27 -26.66 -11.98 -17.06
CA ASP A 27 -26.02 -11.82 -18.36
C ASP A 27 -24.62 -11.16 -18.20
N SER A 28 -24.51 -10.09 -17.40
CA SER A 28 -23.23 -9.44 -17.09
C SER A 28 -22.26 -10.35 -16.33
N LEU A 29 -22.76 -11.16 -15.39
CA LEU A 29 -21.93 -12.15 -14.69
C LEU A 29 -21.40 -13.20 -15.66
N LYS A 30 -22.22 -13.62 -16.62
CA LYS A 30 -21.82 -14.57 -17.66
C LYS A 30 -20.73 -13.99 -18.57
N ASP A 31 -20.84 -12.72 -18.95
CA ASP A 31 -19.79 -12.00 -19.70
C ASP A 31 -18.49 -11.88 -18.89
N ARG A 32 -18.58 -11.82 -17.56
CA ARG A 32 -17.44 -11.87 -16.62
C ARG A 32 -16.94 -13.29 -16.33
N GLY A 33 -17.49 -14.31 -16.99
CA GLY A 33 -17.06 -15.71 -16.86
C GLY A 33 -17.76 -16.52 -15.76
N TYR A 34 -18.78 -15.97 -15.10
CA TYR A 34 -19.58 -16.65 -14.09
C TYR A 34 -20.90 -17.17 -14.70
N ASP A 35 -20.98 -18.48 -14.98
CA ASP A 35 -22.19 -19.10 -15.52
C ASP A 35 -23.24 -19.33 -14.42
N ILE A 36 -23.93 -18.26 -14.04
CA ILE A 36 -24.99 -18.27 -13.03
C ILE A 36 -26.33 -17.84 -13.63
N GLY A 37 -27.36 -18.64 -13.41
CA GLY A 37 -28.71 -18.34 -13.89
C GLY A 37 -29.41 -17.24 -13.09
N GLU A 38 -30.36 -16.56 -13.72
CA GLU A 38 -31.15 -15.47 -13.12
C GLU A 38 -31.78 -15.85 -11.76
N ARG A 39 -32.26 -17.09 -11.59
CA ARG A 39 -32.84 -17.55 -10.33
C ARG A 39 -31.84 -17.51 -9.17
N ALA A 40 -30.60 -17.91 -9.42
CA ALA A 40 -29.55 -17.89 -8.41
C ALA A 40 -29.11 -16.45 -8.13
N VAL A 41 -29.01 -15.59 -9.15
CA VAL A 41 -28.78 -14.14 -8.95
C VAL A 41 -29.87 -13.51 -8.07
N ARG A 42 -31.15 -13.86 -8.25
CA ARG A 42 -32.23 -13.37 -7.37
C ARG A 42 -32.05 -13.80 -5.91
N TYR A 43 -31.49 -14.99 -5.67
CA TYR A 43 -31.18 -15.47 -4.33
C TYR A 43 -30.06 -14.63 -3.69
N HIS A 44 -28.93 -14.46 -4.38
CA HIS A 44 -27.82 -13.61 -3.92
C HIS A 44 -28.30 -12.19 -3.60
N LEU A 45 -29.02 -11.57 -4.52
CA LEU A 45 -29.56 -10.23 -4.31
C LEU A 45 -30.53 -10.14 -3.12
N LYS A 46 -31.24 -11.22 -2.76
CA LYS A 46 -32.07 -11.23 -1.54
C LYS A 46 -31.20 -11.19 -0.29
N VAL A 47 -30.11 -11.94 -0.27
CA VAL A 47 -29.12 -11.92 0.83
C VAL A 47 -28.42 -10.55 0.90
N LEU A 48 -28.11 -9.94 -0.25
CA LEU A 48 -27.56 -8.58 -0.31
C LEU A 48 -28.54 -7.53 0.25
N ASP A 49 -29.84 -7.65 -0.08
CA ASP A 49 -30.89 -6.78 0.47
C ASP A 49 -31.01 -6.94 2.00
N GLU A 50 -31.00 -8.18 2.50
CA GLU A 50 -31.07 -8.50 3.93
C GLU A 50 -29.88 -7.90 4.72
N ASN A 51 -28.70 -7.84 4.10
CA ASN A 51 -27.52 -7.19 4.68
C ASN A 51 -27.46 -5.67 4.47
N SER A 52 -28.50 -5.10 3.84
CA SER A 52 -28.61 -3.68 3.47
C SER A 52 -27.51 -3.20 2.53
N LEU A 53 -26.93 -4.10 1.72
CA LEU A 53 -25.92 -3.76 0.71
C LEU A 53 -26.54 -3.37 -0.63
N THR A 54 -27.75 -3.87 -0.89
CA THR A 54 -28.56 -3.48 -2.04
C THR A 54 -29.95 -3.07 -1.58
N LYS A 55 -30.62 -2.27 -2.40
CA LYS A 55 -32.01 -1.85 -2.17
C LYS A 55 -32.85 -2.19 -3.39
N LYS A 56 -33.97 -2.87 -3.15
CA LYS A 56 -34.97 -3.16 -4.18
C LYS A 56 -35.82 -1.92 -4.48
N LEU A 57 -35.90 -1.55 -5.76
CA LEU A 57 -36.72 -0.44 -6.27
C LEU A 57 -37.83 -0.99 -7.18
N GLY A 58 -38.84 -1.58 -6.54
CA GLY A 58 -40.02 -2.12 -7.24
C GLY A 58 -39.67 -3.19 -8.28
N TYR A 59 -40.20 -3.02 -9.49
CA TYR A 59 -39.92 -3.86 -10.66
C TYR A 59 -38.70 -3.41 -11.46
N SER A 60 -38.18 -2.20 -11.19
CA SER A 60 -37.03 -1.63 -11.91
C SER A 60 -35.74 -2.40 -11.63
N GLY A 61 -35.65 -3.07 -10.47
CA GLY A 61 -34.51 -3.90 -10.11
C GLY A 61 -33.96 -3.53 -8.73
N ARG A 62 -32.64 -3.53 -8.62
CA ARG A 62 -31.89 -3.18 -7.40
C ARG A 62 -30.81 -2.16 -7.69
N GLU A 63 -30.49 -1.39 -6.67
CA GLU A 63 -29.41 -0.42 -6.64
C GLU A 63 -28.49 -0.74 -5.46
N ILE A 64 -27.19 -0.45 -5.60
CA ILE A 64 -26.24 -0.59 -4.51
C ILE A 64 -26.45 0.52 -3.47
N THR A 65 -26.31 0.20 -2.18
CA THR A 65 -26.37 1.20 -1.11
C THR A 65 -24.96 1.74 -0.82
N GLU A 66 -24.84 2.85 -0.08
CA GLU A 66 -23.53 3.33 0.41
C GLU A 66 -22.78 2.25 1.20
N LYS A 67 -23.50 1.49 2.03
CA LYS A 67 -22.95 0.33 2.76
C LYS A 67 -22.48 -0.76 1.80
N GLY A 68 -23.20 -0.97 0.69
CA GLY A 68 -22.80 -1.89 -0.38
C GLY A 68 -21.51 -1.46 -1.09
N ILE A 69 -21.36 -0.16 -1.36
CA ILE A 69 -20.13 0.42 -1.94
C ILE A 69 -18.96 0.24 -0.98
N GLU A 70 -19.15 0.57 0.30
CA GLU A 70 -18.12 0.39 1.33
C GLU A 70 -17.75 -1.09 1.50
N GLU A 71 -18.73 -2.01 1.42
CA GLU A 71 -18.47 -3.44 1.46
C GLU A 71 -17.72 -3.90 0.20
N LEU A 72 -18.06 -3.41 -0.99
CA LEU A 72 -17.38 -3.73 -2.25
C LEU A 72 -15.90 -3.31 -2.22
N GLU A 73 -15.60 -2.12 -1.69
CA GLU A 73 -14.22 -1.64 -1.52
C GLU A 73 -13.39 -2.53 -0.58
N LYS A 74 -14.04 -3.17 0.39
CA LYS A 74 -13.41 -4.04 1.42
C LYS A 74 -13.50 -5.53 1.13
N ALA A 75 -14.37 -5.97 0.22
CA ALA A 75 -14.63 -7.38 -0.01
C ALA A 75 -13.54 -7.98 -0.91
N ASN A 76 -12.94 -9.08 -0.44
CA ASN A 76 -11.94 -9.88 -1.16
C ASN A 76 -10.57 -9.23 -1.41
N ILE A 77 -9.85 -8.97 -0.33
CA ILE A 77 -8.44 -8.63 -0.39
C ILE A 77 -7.60 -9.64 -1.19
N SER A 78 -7.91 -10.94 -1.15
CA SER A 78 -7.24 -11.97 -1.97
C SER A 78 -7.36 -11.74 -3.47
N PHE A 79 -8.47 -11.16 -3.93
CA PHE A 79 -8.64 -10.76 -5.34
C PHE A 79 -7.99 -9.42 -5.63
N ARG A 80 -7.95 -8.51 -4.65
CA ARG A 80 -7.28 -7.20 -4.81
C ARG A 80 -5.76 -7.31 -4.83
N ILE A 81 -5.19 -8.27 -4.11
CA ILE A 81 -3.75 -8.55 -4.18
C ILE A 81 -3.42 -9.06 -5.58
N GLY A 82 -2.58 -8.33 -6.29
CA GLY A 82 -2.21 -8.60 -7.68
C GLY A 82 -3.16 -8.01 -8.72
N SER A 83 -4.36 -7.53 -8.33
CA SER A 83 -5.26 -6.86 -9.27
C SER A 83 -4.71 -5.52 -9.72
N VAL A 84 -3.87 -4.85 -8.93
CA VAL A 84 -3.24 -3.57 -9.31
C VAL A 84 -2.43 -3.77 -10.59
N PHE A 85 -1.61 -4.81 -10.67
CA PHE A 85 -0.90 -5.15 -11.90
C PHE A 85 -1.85 -5.46 -13.06
N SER A 86 -2.88 -6.29 -12.85
CA SER A 86 -3.87 -6.61 -13.89
C SER A 86 -4.60 -5.38 -14.42
N GLN A 87 -4.99 -4.45 -13.53
CA GLN A 87 -5.60 -3.18 -13.89
C GLN A 87 -4.63 -2.30 -14.68
N VAL A 88 -3.35 -2.26 -14.32
CA VAL A 88 -2.33 -1.54 -15.10
C VAL A 88 -2.26 -2.08 -16.52
N ILE A 89 -2.25 -3.41 -16.71
CA ILE A 89 -2.22 -4.04 -18.03
C ILE A 89 -3.50 -3.79 -18.83
N GLU A 90 -4.68 -3.91 -18.20
CA GLU A 90 -5.95 -3.60 -18.84
C GLU A 90 -6.01 -2.14 -19.30
N LYS A 91 -5.64 -1.21 -18.41
CA LYS A 91 -5.60 0.22 -18.69
C LYS A 91 -4.59 0.54 -19.81
N LEU A 92 -3.44 -0.11 -19.82
CA LEU A 92 -2.45 -0.01 -20.90
C LEU A 92 -3.07 -0.39 -22.26
N TYR A 93 -3.82 -1.49 -22.31
CA TYR A 93 -4.53 -1.93 -23.52
C TYR A 93 -5.64 -0.96 -23.96
N LEU A 94 -6.41 -0.41 -23.02
CA LEU A 94 -7.53 0.50 -23.33
C LEU A 94 -7.09 1.93 -23.71
N SER A 95 -5.83 2.27 -23.46
CA SER A 95 -5.20 3.55 -23.81
C SER A 95 -4.62 3.54 -25.23
N ASP A 96 -4.50 4.72 -25.86
CA ASP A 96 -4.03 4.87 -27.24
C ASP A 96 -3.33 6.22 -27.45
N PHE A 97 -2.19 6.46 -26.80
CA PHE A 97 -1.46 7.73 -26.89
C PHE A 97 -0.98 8.02 -28.33
N PRO A 98 -1.22 9.22 -28.91
CA PRO A 98 -1.64 10.43 -28.23
C PRO A 98 -3.16 10.67 -28.19
N SER A 99 -4.02 9.83 -28.74
CA SER A 99 -5.46 10.11 -28.75
C SER A 99 -6.07 9.99 -27.35
N LYS A 100 -5.96 8.81 -26.75
CA LYS A 100 -6.64 8.43 -25.51
C LYS A 100 -5.61 8.13 -24.42
N VAL A 101 -5.59 8.95 -23.38
CA VAL A 101 -4.62 8.87 -22.28
C VAL A 101 -5.31 8.55 -20.96
N LEU A 102 -4.56 7.95 -20.04
CA LEU A 102 -4.99 7.76 -18.67
C LEU A 102 -4.56 8.95 -17.83
N ILE A 103 -5.49 9.43 -17.02
CA ILE A 103 -5.23 10.52 -16.08
C ILE A 103 -5.32 10.04 -14.63
N ASN A 104 -4.49 10.65 -13.80
CA ASN A 104 -4.69 10.70 -12.37
C ASN A 104 -5.54 11.92 -12.04
N THR A 105 -6.38 11.81 -11.03
CA THR A 105 -7.16 12.94 -10.53
C THR A 105 -6.89 13.13 -9.05
N ALA A 106 -6.74 14.38 -8.62
CA ALA A 106 -6.83 14.74 -7.21
C ALA A 106 -7.79 15.90 -6.99
N LYS A 107 -8.41 15.92 -5.82
CA LYS A 107 -9.20 17.04 -5.32
C LYS A 107 -8.53 17.58 -4.07
N PHE A 108 -8.22 18.87 -4.11
CA PHE A 108 -7.67 19.61 -2.98
C PHE A 108 -8.71 20.57 -2.43
N GLU A 109 -8.76 20.70 -1.11
CA GLU A 109 -9.45 21.82 -0.46
C GLU A 109 -8.50 23.01 -0.36
N GLY A 110 -8.91 24.20 -0.80
CA GLY A 110 -8.08 25.40 -0.68
C GLY A 110 -8.21 26.41 -1.81
N ASP A 111 -7.31 27.40 -1.78
CA ASP A 111 -7.29 28.46 -2.78
C ASP A 111 -6.76 27.97 -4.14
N TYR A 112 -7.52 28.26 -5.18
CA TYR A 112 -7.20 27.86 -6.56
C TYR A 112 -5.86 28.40 -7.03
N LYS A 113 -5.54 29.67 -6.74
CA LYS A 113 -4.33 30.30 -7.23
C LYS A 113 -3.10 29.67 -6.61
N THR A 114 -3.13 29.47 -5.29
CA THR A 114 -2.03 28.87 -4.52
C THR A 114 -1.76 27.43 -4.96
N ILE A 115 -2.79 26.59 -5.04
CA ILE A 115 -2.65 25.19 -5.49
C ILE A 115 -2.15 25.14 -6.94
N LYS A 116 -2.65 26.03 -7.81
CA LYS A 116 -2.20 26.11 -9.20
C LYS A 116 -0.71 26.45 -9.29
N GLU A 117 -0.24 27.45 -8.55
CA GLU A 117 1.17 27.85 -8.53
C GLU A 117 2.06 26.68 -8.05
N MET A 118 1.66 26.00 -6.98
CA MET A 118 2.38 24.82 -6.45
C MET A 118 2.50 23.68 -7.47
N VAL A 119 1.40 23.30 -8.12
CA VAL A 119 1.41 22.24 -9.13
C VAL A 119 2.27 22.64 -10.34
N LEU A 120 2.19 23.91 -10.77
CA LEU A 120 2.99 24.42 -11.89
C LEU A 120 4.49 24.41 -11.59
N ARG A 121 4.92 24.70 -10.36
CA ARG A 121 6.34 24.60 -9.95
C ARG A 121 6.92 23.21 -10.27
N SER A 122 6.17 22.14 -10.00
CA SER A 122 6.59 20.77 -10.32
C SER A 122 6.73 20.54 -11.83
N PHE A 123 5.81 21.08 -12.64
CA PHE A 123 5.88 20.99 -14.10
C PHE A 123 7.05 21.77 -14.66
N GLU A 124 7.26 23.00 -14.20
CA GLU A 124 8.35 23.88 -14.61
C GLU A 124 9.74 23.30 -14.28
N ALA A 125 9.85 22.54 -13.19
CA ALA A 125 11.04 21.77 -12.84
C ALA A 125 11.18 20.44 -13.61
N GLY A 126 10.17 20.04 -14.38
CA GLY A 126 10.18 18.83 -15.20
C GLY A 126 9.60 17.57 -14.55
N TYR A 127 9.25 17.62 -13.26
CA TYR A 127 8.76 16.49 -12.48
C TYR A 127 7.29 16.13 -12.76
N SER A 128 6.99 15.72 -13.99
CA SER A 128 5.68 15.27 -14.46
C SER A 128 5.79 14.26 -15.60
N VAL A 129 4.73 13.49 -15.87
CA VAL A 129 4.64 12.69 -17.10
C VAL A 129 4.02 13.56 -18.19
N GLY A 130 4.79 13.92 -19.21
CA GLY A 130 4.36 14.83 -20.27
C GLY A 130 4.02 16.25 -19.77
N ASP A 131 3.56 17.07 -20.70
CA ASP A 131 3.29 18.50 -20.51
C ASP A 131 1.78 18.84 -20.49
N TYR A 132 0.92 17.83 -20.25
CA TYR A 132 -0.53 18.01 -20.17
C TYR A 132 -1.02 18.02 -18.72
N LEU A 133 -1.79 19.04 -18.38
CA LEU A 133 -2.29 19.30 -17.04
C LEU A 133 -3.60 20.10 -17.07
N ASN A 134 -4.62 19.61 -16.39
CA ASN A 134 -5.82 20.40 -16.12
C ASN A 134 -5.87 20.79 -14.63
N ILE A 135 -6.18 22.06 -14.37
CA ILE A 135 -6.47 22.54 -13.02
C ILE A 135 -7.78 23.33 -13.07
N LYS A 136 -8.82 22.80 -12.44
CA LYS A 136 -10.18 23.35 -12.50
C LYS A 136 -10.69 23.63 -11.09
N LYS A 137 -11.23 24.82 -10.88
CA LYS A 137 -11.97 25.16 -9.67
C LYS A 137 -13.37 24.51 -9.71
N LYS A 138 -13.74 23.79 -8.65
CA LYS A 138 -15.07 23.20 -8.45
C LYS A 138 -15.58 23.57 -7.05
N GLY A 139 -16.34 24.65 -6.97
CA GLY A 139 -16.77 25.21 -5.68
C GLY A 139 -15.57 25.65 -4.84
N ASN A 140 -15.45 25.09 -3.64
CA ASN A 140 -14.33 25.32 -2.72
C ASN A 140 -13.15 24.34 -2.91
N THR A 141 -13.24 23.47 -3.91
CA THR A 141 -12.19 22.49 -4.20
C THR A 141 -11.48 22.80 -5.52
N VAL A 142 -10.25 22.35 -5.63
CA VAL A 142 -9.43 22.43 -6.84
C VAL A 142 -9.18 21.01 -7.33
N SER A 143 -9.65 20.73 -8.55
CA SER A 143 -9.43 19.45 -9.21
C SER A 143 -8.21 19.56 -10.11
N VAL A 144 -7.24 18.65 -9.92
CA VAL A 144 -6.01 18.56 -10.70
C VAL A 144 -6.01 17.23 -11.46
N GLU A 145 -5.75 17.27 -12.76
CA GLU A 145 -5.64 16.07 -13.61
C GLU A 145 -4.25 16.03 -14.26
N THR A 146 -3.50 14.95 -14.04
CA THR A 146 -2.15 14.72 -14.59
C THR A 146 -2.10 13.42 -15.41
N LEU A 147 -1.14 13.27 -16.33
CA LEU A 147 -0.98 12.02 -17.07
C LEU A 147 -0.42 10.91 -16.17
N CYS A 148 -0.90 9.69 -16.38
CA CYS A 148 -0.35 8.48 -15.77
C CYS A 148 0.93 8.01 -16.49
N SER A 149 1.83 7.35 -15.77
CA SER A 149 3.04 6.73 -16.35
C SER A 149 2.72 5.69 -17.43
N ILE A 150 1.54 5.06 -17.37
CA ILE A 150 1.05 4.12 -18.39
C ILE A 150 1.01 4.77 -19.78
N THR A 151 0.86 6.09 -19.88
CA THR A 151 0.93 6.80 -21.16
C THR A 151 2.29 6.61 -21.85
N PHE A 152 3.39 6.54 -21.10
CA PHE A 152 4.70 6.21 -21.65
C PHE A 152 4.81 4.75 -22.05
N ASP A 153 4.19 3.84 -21.29
CA ASP A 153 4.17 2.41 -21.63
C ASP A 153 3.41 2.18 -22.94
N ASN A 154 2.30 2.89 -23.16
CA ASN A 154 1.57 2.86 -24.42
C ASN A 154 2.44 3.39 -25.59
N PHE A 155 3.21 4.46 -25.34
CA PHE A 155 4.15 4.98 -26.33
C PHE A 155 5.25 3.96 -26.69
N LEU A 156 5.76 3.22 -25.72
CA LEU A 156 6.69 2.11 -25.96
C LEU A 156 6.04 1.00 -26.80
N LEU A 157 4.83 0.56 -26.42
CA LEU A 157 4.09 -0.49 -27.14
C LEU A 157 3.84 -0.12 -28.60
N LYS A 158 3.44 1.13 -28.89
CA LYS A 158 3.24 1.63 -30.26
C LYS A 158 4.51 1.59 -31.10
N ASN A 159 5.67 1.67 -30.46
CA ASN A 159 6.96 1.50 -31.12
C ASN A 159 7.49 0.07 -31.00
N GLY A 160 6.67 -0.92 -30.63
CA GLY A 160 7.06 -2.34 -30.62
C GLY A 160 7.91 -2.78 -29.43
N ILE A 161 8.01 -1.97 -28.37
CA ILE A 161 8.71 -2.32 -27.13
C ILE A 161 7.69 -2.71 -26.08
N ILE A 162 7.86 -3.86 -25.44
CA ILE A 162 6.97 -4.35 -24.38
C ILE A 162 7.53 -3.92 -23.02
N PRO A 163 6.94 -2.92 -22.35
CA PRO A 163 7.26 -2.61 -20.96
C PRO A 163 6.55 -3.57 -20.01
N THR A 164 7.24 -3.97 -18.94
CA THR A 164 6.66 -4.70 -17.81
C THR A 164 6.80 -3.84 -16.54
N PRO A 165 5.72 -3.19 -16.08
CA PRO A 165 5.70 -2.51 -14.79
C PRO A 165 6.00 -3.50 -13.66
N GLU A 166 6.95 -3.18 -12.80
CA GLU A 166 7.32 -4.05 -11.66
C GLU A 166 7.09 -3.34 -10.33
N TYR A 167 7.64 -2.13 -10.14
CA TYR A 167 7.59 -1.45 -8.85
C TYR A 167 7.13 0.00 -8.96
N GLY A 168 6.43 0.48 -7.93
CA GLY A 168 6.32 1.91 -7.64
C GLY A 168 7.04 2.23 -6.34
N GLY A 169 7.62 3.41 -6.23
CA GLY A 169 8.51 3.76 -5.13
C GLY A 169 8.81 5.24 -5.02
N ILE A 170 9.79 5.56 -4.17
CA ILE A 170 10.37 6.89 -4.02
C ILE A 170 11.86 6.84 -4.33
N VAL A 171 12.33 7.77 -5.15
CA VAL A 171 13.73 7.92 -5.54
C VAL A 171 14.32 9.09 -4.76
N LYS A 172 15.45 8.85 -4.10
CA LYS A 172 16.25 9.89 -3.47
C LYS A 172 16.98 10.71 -4.52
N PHE A 173 16.89 12.02 -4.39
CA PHE A 173 17.68 12.98 -5.15
C PHE A 173 18.76 13.60 -4.26
N GLU A 174 19.94 13.78 -4.84
CA GLU A 174 21.06 14.54 -4.28
C GLU A 174 21.65 15.37 -5.43
N ASP A 175 21.91 16.66 -5.22
CA ASP A 175 22.42 17.57 -6.25
C ASP A 175 21.58 17.56 -7.56
N TYR A 176 20.25 17.55 -7.45
CA TYR A 176 19.29 17.47 -8.58
C TYR A 176 19.35 16.16 -9.38
N GLU A 177 20.09 15.16 -8.88
CA GLU A 177 20.29 13.90 -9.56
C GLU A 177 19.60 12.73 -8.85
N PRO A 178 18.91 11.82 -9.57
CA PRO A 178 18.34 10.62 -8.95
C PRO A 178 19.45 9.66 -8.52
N VAL A 179 19.49 9.21 -7.27
CA VAL A 179 20.60 8.41 -6.70
C VAL A 179 20.23 6.94 -6.53
N ASN A 180 19.15 6.67 -5.82
CA ASN A 180 18.70 5.33 -5.48
C ASN A 180 17.21 5.36 -5.17
N PHE A 181 16.51 4.25 -5.37
CA PHE A 181 15.24 4.04 -4.68
C PHE A 181 15.50 3.91 -3.18
N GLU A 182 14.74 4.68 -2.39
CA GLU A 182 14.73 4.61 -0.93
C GLU A 182 13.69 3.58 -0.46
N GLY A 183 12.57 3.50 -1.17
CA GLY A 183 11.50 2.53 -0.91
C GLY A 183 10.79 2.12 -2.19
N VAL A 184 10.38 0.85 -2.28
CA VAL A 184 9.61 0.29 -3.39
C VAL A 184 8.54 -0.69 -2.90
N ILE A 185 7.45 -0.78 -3.67
CA ILE A 185 6.38 -1.77 -3.54
C ILE A 185 6.10 -2.34 -4.94
N ASP A 186 6.06 -3.66 -5.04
CA ASP A 186 5.73 -4.40 -6.26
C ASP A 186 4.24 -4.27 -6.54
N PHE A 187 3.89 -3.92 -7.79
CA PHE A 187 2.50 -3.83 -8.23
C PHE A 187 1.74 -5.16 -8.13
N LYS A 188 2.43 -6.30 -8.22
CA LYS A 188 1.82 -7.64 -8.09
C LYS A 188 1.57 -8.04 -6.64
N SER A 189 2.23 -7.39 -5.71
CA SER A 189 2.25 -7.76 -4.28
C SER A 189 1.45 -6.82 -3.38
N SER A 190 0.69 -5.89 -3.97
CA SER A 190 -0.03 -4.84 -3.25
C SER A 190 -1.50 -4.79 -3.65
N SER A 191 -2.38 -4.45 -2.70
CA SER A 191 -3.78 -4.09 -2.95
C SER A 191 -4.01 -2.60 -3.19
N ILE A 192 -2.96 -1.77 -3.05
CA ILE A 192 -2.97 -0.32 -3.18
C ILE A 192 -1.95 0.14 -4.22
N ASP A 193 -2.22 1.25 -4.91
CA ASP A 193 -1.24 1.91 -5.76
C ASP A 193 -0.01 2.32 -4.92
N PRO A 194 1.19 1.82 -5.25
CA PRO A 194 2.41 2.12 -4.53
C PRO A 194 2.66 3.62 -4.32
N LEU A 195 2.47 4.45 -5.35
CA LEU A 195 2.77 5.88 -5.24
C LEU A 195 1.80 6.57 -4.32
N VAL A 196 0.51 6.20 -4.35
CA VAL A 196 -0.48 6.70 -3.38
C VAL A 196 -0.06 6.32 -1.96
N ALA A 197 0.41 5.09 -1.75
CA ALA A 197 0.89 4.64 -0.44
C ALA A 197 2.07 5.50 0.09
N PHE A 198 3.06 5.84 -0.74
CA PHE A 198 4.17 6.71 -0.33
C PHE A 198 3.75 8.15 -0.07
N ILE A 199 2.89 8.72 -0.94
CA ILE A 199 2.43 10.10 -0.81
C ILE A 199 1.61 10.28 0.47
N MET A 200 0.63 9.40 0.72
CA MET A 200 -0.22 9.46 1.92
C MET A 200 0.53 9.21 3.23
N GLN A 201 1.76 8.71 3.16
CA GLN A 201 2.65 8.53 4.30
C GLN A 201 3.61 9.71 4.53
N GLY A 202 3.49 10.78 3.73
CA GLY A 202 4.39 11.93 3.82
C GLY A 202 5.84 11.56 3.54
N LYS A 203 6.08 10.54 2.69
CA LYS A 203 7.43 10.07 2.34
C LYS A 203 8.01 10.77 1.10
N THR A 204 7.37 11.84 0.64
CA THR A 204 7.82 12.64 -0.51
C THR A 204 8.37 13.97 -0.04
N ASP A 205 9.33 14.48 -0.78
CA ASP A 205 9.90 15.82 -0.59
C ASP A 205 10.29 16.35 -1.98
N VAL A 206 9.26 16.62 -2.79
CA VAL A 206 9.42 17.15 -4.14
C VAL A 206 9.81 18.63 -4.08
N ILE A 207 9.31 19.37 -3.07
CA ILE A 207 9.70 20.76 -2.82
C ILE A 207 11.22 20.86 -2.60
N GLY A 208 11.79 20.03 -1.72
CA GLY A 208 13.23 20.01 -1.45
C GLY A 208 14.05 19.77 -2.71
N VAL A 209 13.60 18.86 -3.58
CA VAL A 209 14.30 18.61 -4.86
C VAL A 209 14.23 19.82 -5.79
N ILE A 210 13.09 20.49 -5.87
CA ILE A 210 12.93 21.68 -6.71
C ILE A 210 13.80 22.84 -6.19
N GLU A 211 13.84 23.04 -4.86
CA GLU A 211 14.49 24.20 -4.26
C GLU A 211 16.00 24.01 -4.09
N ASN A 212 16.43 22.84 -3.62
CA ASN A 212 17.80 22.59 -3.18
C ASN A 212 18.45 21.38 -3.87
N GLY A 213 17.72 20.65 -4.70
CA GLY A 213 18.22 19.45 -5.39
C GLY A 213 18.25 18.19 -4.53
N GLU A 214 17.74 18.25 -3.30
CA GLU A 214 17.72 17.13 -2.35
C GLU A 214 16.30 16.81 -1.91
N GLY A 215 15.94 15.52 -1.88
CA GLY A 215 14.61 15.12 -1.44
C GLY A 215 14.17 13.78 -2.03
N LEU A 216 12.87 13.54 -2.08
CA LEU A 216 12.27 12.25 -2.42
C LEU A 216 11.14 12.42 -3.45
N VAL A 217 11.32 11.83 -4.63
CA VAL A 217 10.36 11.93 -5.74
C VAL A 217 9.69 10.59 -6.00
N PRO A 218 8.35 10.53 -6.08
CA PRO A 218 7.64 9.34 -6.52
C PRO A 218 8.09 8.90 -7.92
N ALA A 219 8.36 7.61 -8.09
CA ALA A 219 8.85 7.05 -9.33
C ALA A 219 8.36 5.63 -9.56
N ASN A 220 8.14 5.27 -10.82
CA ASN A 220 7.83 3.92 -11.24
C ASN A 220 9.05 3.26 -11.86
N PHE A 221 9.14 1.95 -11.73
CA PHE A 221 10.15 1.09 -12.32
C PHE A 221 9.48 0.07 -13.24
N ARG A 222 9.96 -0.03 -14.48
CA ARG A 222 9.63 -1.13 -15.38
C ARG A 222 10.89 -1.72 -15.95
N VAL A 223 10.74 -2.93 -16.49
CA VAL A 223 11.74 -3.58 -17.31
C VAL A 223 11.28 -3.63 -18.76
N ILE A 224 12.22 -3.52 -19.68
CA ILE A 224 12.02 -3.78 -21.12
C ILE A 224 13.03 -4.84 -21.59
N PRO A 225 12.76 -5.57 -22.69
CA PRO A 225 13.70 -6.52 -23.25
C PRO A 225 15.02 -5.83 -23.66
N LYS A 226 16.16 -6.42 -23.30
CA LYS A 226 17.48 -5.89 -23.66
C LYS A 226 17.71 -5.80 -25.17
N SER A 227 17.08 -6.69 -25.95
CA SER A 227 17.08 -6.63 -27.42
C SER A 227 16.52 -5.32 -27.99
N SER A 228 15.72 -4.58 -27.21
CA SER A 228 15.11 -3.30 -27.62
C SER A 228 15.97 -2.07 -27.32
N GLU A 229 17.20 -2.20 -26.79
CA GLU A 229 18.02 -1.06 -26.31
C GLU A 229 18.14 0.08 -27.33
N LYS A 230 18.61 -0.24 -28.55
CA LYS A 230 18.82 0.76 -29.62
C LYS A 230 17.51 1.47 -30.01
N GLN A 231 16.42 0.72 -30.04
CA GLN A 231 15.11 1.24 -30.37
C GLN A 231 14.60 2.16 -29.24
N PHE A 232 14.80 1.74 -27.99
CA PHE A 232 14.47 2.53 -26.81
C PHE A 232 15.25 3.84 -26.77
N GLU A 233 16.57 3.82 -27.01
CA GLU A 233 17.39 5.04 -27.09
C GLU A 233 16.95 5.98 -28.22
N THR A 234 16.44 5.44 -29.33
CA THR A 234 15.88 6.25 -30.41
C THR A 234 14.55 6.90 -30.01
N ILE A 235 13.72 6.20 -29.23
CA ILE A 235 12.47 6.73 -28.69
C ILE A 235 12.75 7.82 -27.65
N LEU A 236 13.74 7.63 -26.78
CA LEU A 236 14.17 8.64 -25.80
C LEU A 236 14.54 9.96 -26.49
N LYS A 237 15.22 9.92 -27.63
CA LYS A 237 15.57 11.13 -28.41
C LYS A 237 14.38 11.88 -28.99
N LYS A 238 13.23 11.22 -29.19
CA LYS A 238 11.99 11.89 -29.62
C LYS A 238 11.34 12.67 -28.48
N ASP A 239 11.62 12.25 -27.25
CA ASP A 239 11.29 12.89 -25.98
C ASP A 239 9.85 13.45 -25.83
N MET A 240 8.85 12.74 -26.36
CA MET A 240 7.47 13.27 -26.38
C MET A 240 6.85 13.46 -24.99
N LEU A 241 7.32 12.75 -23.97
CA LEU A 241 6.76 12.76 -22.61
C LEU A 241 7.76 13.24 -21.54
N ASN A 242 9.05 13.23 -21.84
CA ASN A 242 10.12 13.68 -20.93
C ASN A 242 9.99 13.15 -19.49
N SER A 243 9.68 11.86 -19.35
CA SER A 243 9.33 11.26 -18.05
C SER A 243 10.41 10.34 -17.47
N VAL A 244 11.49 10.06 -18.23
CA VAL A 244 12.50 9.07 -17.85
C VAL A 244 13.57 9.73 -16.98
N LEU A 245 13.72 9.25 -15.74
CA LEU A 245 14.73 9.70 -14.79
C LEU A 245 16.06 8.99 -15.00
N ALA A 246 16.01 7.66 -15.10
CA ALA A 246 17.18 6.82 -15.26
C ALA A 246 16.84 5.53 -16.02
N TYR A 247 17.85 4.92 -16.63
CA TYR A 247 17.73 3.59 -17.23
C TYR A 247 19.07 2.86 -17.25
N GLY A 248 19.07 1.56 -17.53
CA GLY A 248 20.31 0.78 -17.64
C GLY A 248 20.08 -0.73 -17.58
N THR A 249 21.16 -1.48 -17.75
CA THR A 249 21.13 -2.96 -17.82
C THR A 249 21.51 -3.63 -16.50
N GLU A 250 21.99 -2.87 -15.52
CA GLU A 250 22.46 -3.41 -14.24
C GLU A 250 22.24 -2.41 -13.11
N ASN A 251 21.64 -2.87 -12.01
CA ASN A 251 21.45 -2.12 -10.76
C ASN A 251 20.94 -0.67 -10.97
N VAL A 252 19.83 -0.50 -11.69
CA VAL A 252 19.33 0.84 -12.03
C VAL A 252 18.69 1.46 -10.79
N LEU A 253 19.35 2.48 -10.22
CA LEU A 253 18.97 3.13 -8.96
C LEU A 253 18.70 2.15 -7.80
N GLY A 254 19.45 1.05 -7.71
CA GLY A 254 19.33 0.08 -6.62
C GLY A 254 18.50 -1.14 -6.96
N MET A 255 17.84 -1.14 -8.14
CA MET A 255 16.97 -2.23 -8.58
C MET A 255 17.76 -3.26 -9.39
N ASN A 256 17.68 -4.51 -8.96
CA ASN A 256 18.30 -5.63 -9.67
C ASN A 256 17.53 -5.96 -10.95
N LEU A 257 18.28 -6.42 -11.96
CA LEU A 257 17.77 -6.78 -13.27
C LEU A 257 18.26 -8.17 -13.65
N ASN A 258 17.44 -8.91 -14.38
CA ASN A 258 17.89 -10.12 -15.06
C ASN A 258 18.80 -9.75 -16.25
N PRO A 259 19.72 -10.63 -16.69
CA PRO A 259 20.69 -10.34 -17.75
C PRO A 259 20.11 -9.86 -19.08
N GLU A 260 18.84 -10.21 -19.36
CA GLU A 260 18.08 -9.90 -20.58
C GLU A 260 17.12 -8.70 -20.43
N GLN A 261 17.26 -7.92 -19.37
CA GLN A 261 16.41 -6.77 -19.09
C GLN A 261 17.17 -5.45 -19.11
N ILE A 262 16.45 -4.39 -19.45
CA ILE A 262 16.83 -3.00 -19.18
C ILE A 262 15.82 -2.46 -18.19
N GLY A 263 16.29 -1.94 -17.05
CA GLY A 263 15.47 -1.20 -16.10
C GLY A 263 15.28 0.23 -16.56
N VAL A 264 14.08 0.75 -16.39
CA VAL A 264 13.73 2.13 -16.71
C VAL A 264 12.97 2.71 -15.52
N VAL A 265 13.38 3.90 -15.08
CA VAL A 265 12.80 4.67 -13.97
C VAL A 265 12.05 5.88 -14.53
N LEU A 266 10.77 6.02 -14.19
CA LEU A 266 9.90 7.12 -14.65
C LEU A 266 9.58 7.96 -13.45
N VAL A 267 9.52 9.27 -13.63
CA VAL A 267 8.82 10.13 -12.67
C VAL A 267 7.36 9.68 -12.54
N GLY A 268 6.85 9.68 -11.32
CA GLY A 268 5.48 9.33 -11.03
C GLY A 268 4.51 10.34 -11.64
N GLY A 269 3.41 9.85 -12.22
CA GLY A 269 2.33 10.73 -12.71
C GLY A 269 1.66 11.55 -11.61
N LEU A 270 1.85 11.16 -10.33
CA LEU A 270 1.32 11.83 -9.16
C LEU A 270 2.27 12.87 -8.57
N THR A 271 3.51 12.97 -9.05
CA THR A 271 4.54 13.88 -8.51
C THR A 271 4.07 15.35 -8.42
N PRO A 272 3.36 15.92 -9.41
CA PRO A 272 2.85 17.29 -9.31
C PRO A 272 1.83 17.51 -8.18
N LEU A 273 1.20 16.44 -7.69
CA LEU A 273 0.22 16.48 -6.61
C LEU A 273 0.90 16.47 -5.23
N CYS A 274 2.19 16.14 -5.17
CA CYS A 274 2.95 16.08 -3.93
C CYS A 274 3.26 17.48 -3.40
N VAL A 275 3.52 18.46 -4.27
CA VAL A 275 3.90 19.82 -3.85
C VAL A 275 2.82 20.49 -2.98
N PRO A 276 1.52 20.50 -3.37
CA PRO A 276 0.48 20.99 -2.45
C PRO A 276 0.34 20.10 -1.21
N HIS A 277 0.48 18.78 -1.34
CA HIS A 277 0.33 17.86 -0.22
C HIS A 277 1.41 18.08 0.87
N GLU A 278 2.67 18.22 0.46
CA GLU A 278 3.82 18.55 1.31
C GLU A 278 3.66 19.93 1.97
N SER A 279 2.91 20.85 1.34
CA SER A 279 2.57 22.16 1.91
C SER A 279 1.35 22.13 2.85
N GLY A 280 0.82 20.96 3.19
CA GLY A 280 -0.28 20.78 4.13
C GLY A 280 -1.69 20.79 3.52
N TYR A 281 -1.82 20.78 2.20
CA TYR A 281 -3.13 20.68 1.55
C TYR A 281 -3.58 19.21 1.47
N THR A 282 -4.72 18.91 2.07
CA THR A 282 -5.34 17.58 1.99
C THR A 282 -5.80 17.28 0.57
N ALA A 283 -5.47 16.09 0.09
CA ALA A 283 -5.81 15.63 -1.26
C ALA A 283 -6.59 14.33 -1.20
N ASP A 284 -7.75 14.28 -1.87
CA ASP A 284 -8.37 13.02 -2.26
C ASP A 284 -7.79 12.60 -3.61
N ILE A 285 -6.86 11.64 -3.60
CA ILE A 285 -6.13 11.17 -4.78
C ILE A 285 -6.79 9.91 -5.33
N SER A 286 -7.16 9.95 -6.61
CA SER A 286 -7.66 8.80 -7.35
C SER A 286 -6.74 8.50 -8.54
N ALA A 287 -5.84 7.53 -8.34
CA ALA A 287 -4.82 7.15 -9.31
C ALA A 287 -5.38 6.33 -10.49
N ALA A 288 -4.86 6.62 -11.70
CA ALA A 288 -5.17 5.95 -12.96
C ALA A 288 -6.67 5.72 -13.20
N THR A 289 -7.49 6.73 -12.92
CA THR A 289 -8.95 6.57 -12.76
C THR A 289 -9.73 6.64 -14.06
N GLN A 290 -9.30 7.45 -15.02
CA GLN A 290 -10.13 7.79 -16.17
C GLN A 290 -9.32 7.79 -17.46
N LEU A 291 -9.90 7.20 -18.51
CA LEU A 291 -9.47 7.39 -19.87
C LEU A 291 -10.07 8.69 -20.41
N LYS A 292 -9.24 9.49 -21.06
CA LYS A 292 -9.65 10.79 -21.60
C LYS A 292 -8.98 11.05 -22.94
N ASP A 293 -9.63 11.83 -23.78
CA ASP A 293 -8.99 12.35 -24.98
C ASP A 293 -7.96 13.42 -24.58
N ILE A 294 -6.73 13.31 -25.08
CA ILE A 294 -5.65 14.26 -24.75
C ILE A 294 -6.01 15.70 -25.14
N SER A 295 -6.85 15.87 -26.18
CA SER A 295 -7.29 17.19 -26.66
C SER A 295 -8.12 17.95 -25.63
N SER A 296 -8.68 17.25 -24.65
CA SER A 296 -9.39 17.86 -23.51
C SER A 296 -8.48 18.30 -22.36
N MET A 297 -7.16 18.07 -22.49
CA MET A 297 -6.14 18.51 -21.54
C MET A 297 -5.38 19.72 -22.05
N GLU A 298 -5.04 20.63 -21.16
CA GLU A 298 -4.25 21.81 -21.49
C GLU A 298 -2.76 21.49 -21.50
N LYS A 299 -2.08 21.90 -22.58
CA LYS A 299 -0.62 21.87 -22.65
C LYS A 299 -0.03 22.99 -21.78
N LYS A 300 1.02 22.70 -21.02
CA LYS A 300 1.74 23.62 -20.14
C LYS A 300 3.22 23.64 -20.47
N THR A 301 3.92 24.67 -19.99
CA THR A 301 5.38 24.68 -20.02
C THR A 301 5.89 23.64 -19.04
N LYS A 302 6.85 22.83 -19.48
CA LYS A 302 7.47 21.79 -18.67
C LYS A 302 8.99 21.93 -18.74
N GLY A 303 9.66 21.79 -17.58
CA GLY A 303 11.10 21.63 -17.51
C GLY A 303 11.56 20.33 -18.17
N PHE A 304 12.83 20.28 -18.55
CA PHE A 304 13.41 19.12 -19.19
C PHE A 304 14.17 18.26 -18.18
N LEU A 305 13.81 16.98 -18.10
CA LEU A 305 14.54 15.95 -17.39
C LEU A 305 15.41 15.16 -18.37
N GLU A 306 16.73 15.21 -18.19
CA GLU A 306 17.64 14.38 -18.99
C GLU A 306 17.60 12.92 -18.50
N ALA A 307 17.30 11.98 -19.40
CA ALA A 307 17.33 10.56 -19.09
C ALA A 307 18.78 10.05 -18.95
N LYS A 308 19.15 9.54 -17.76
CA LYS A 308 20.53 9.15 -17.46
C LYS A 308 20.74 7.64 -17.39
N LYS A 309 21.86 7.15 -17.93
CA LYS A 309 22.34 5.79 -17.63
C LYS A 309 22.96 5.79 -16.25
N LYS A 310 22.26 5.29 -15.23
CA LYS A 310 22.70 5.42 -13.83
C LYS A 310 22.50 4.15 -13.00
N LYS A 311 23.56 3.76 -12.30
CA LYS A 311 23.55 2.68 -11.31
C LYS A 311 23.27 3.24 -9.92
N GLY A 312 22.61 2.44 -9.08
CA GLY A 312 22.39 2.75 -7.67
C GLY A 312 23.65 2.61 -6.82
N LYS A 313 23.68 3.29 -5.68
CA LYS A 313 24.76 3.17 -4.68
C LYS A 313 24.67 1.87 -3.88
N PHE A 314 23.46 1.34 -3.69
CA PHE A 314 23.22 0.10 -2.94
C PHE A 314 21.97 -0.61 -3.46
N LYS A 315 21.90 -1.92 -3.23
CA LYS A 315 20.77 -2.74 -3.66
C LYS A 315 19.57 -2.56 -2.72
N VAL A 316 18.41 -2.29 -3.28
CA VAL A 316 17.14 -2.30 -2.55
C VAL A 316 16.83 -3.72 -2.09
N THR A 317 16.55 -3.88 -0.81
CA THR A 317 16.35 -5.20 -0.18
C THR A 317 14.91 -5.33 0.31
N PRO A 318 14.21 -6.43 -0.02
CA PRO A 318 12.86 -6.70 0.51
C PRO A 318 12.82 -6.71 2.03
N VAL A 319 11.70 -6.26 2.60
CA VAL A 319 11.50 -6.23 4.05
C VAL A 319 11.48 -7.66 4.61
N LEU A 320 10.97 -8.65 3.87
CA LEU A 320 11.04 -10.06 4.28
C LEU A 320 12.47 -10.51 4.57
N SER A 321 13.44 -10.17 3.72
CA SER A 321 14.84 -10.54 3.96
C SER A 321 15.41 -9.89 5.24
N LYS A 322 15.04 -8.63 5.51
CA LYS A 322 15.39 -7.94 6.76
C LYS A 322 14.74 -8.62 7.97
N MET A 323 13.47 -9.01 7.86
CA MET A 323 12.71 -9.72 8.88
C MET A 323 13.33 -11.09 9.19
N LEU A 324 13.63 -11.90 8.17
CA LEU A 324 14.29 -13.20 8.35
C LEU A 324 15.64 -13.06 9.07
N SER A 325 16.43 -12.06 8.68
CA SER A 325 17.73 -11.78 9.30
C SER A 325 17.58 -11.37 10.76
N LYS A 326 16.60 -10.50 11.06
CA LYS A 326 16.34 -10.03 12.43
C LYS A 326 15.74 -11.15 13.30
N MET A 327 14.95 -12.06 12.74
CA MET A 327 14.40 -13.20 13.47
C MET A 327 15.48 -14.06 14.12
N GLN A 328 16.60 -14.27 13.42
CA GLN A 328 17.74 -15.05 13.93
C GLN A 328 18.42 -14.41 15.14
N THR A 329 18.24 -13.09 15.36
CA THR A 329 18.83 -12.38 16.50
C THR A 329 18.01 -12.50 17.77
N ILE A 330 16.75 -12.94 17.68
CA ILE A 330 15.86 -13.09 18.84
C ILE A 330 16.33 -14.30 19.64
N ASN A 331 16.63 -14.06 20.92
CA ASN A 331 17.04 -15.12 21.81
C ASN A 331 16.15 -15.29 23.06
N TYR A 332 14.99 -14.66 23.09
CA TYR A 332 13.98 -14.87 24.13
C TYR A 332 13.67 -16.36 24.36
N ASP A 333 13.64 -16.77 25.62
CA ASP A 333 13.26 -18.09 26.09
C ASP A 333 11.97 -18.00 26.93
N ILE A 334 11.02 -18.89 26.64
CA ILE A 334 9.69 -18.86 27.27
C ILE A 334 9.76 -19.32 28.74
N GLU A 335 10.63 -20.28 29.07
CA GLU A 335 10.74 -20.84 30.42
C GLU A 335 11.42 -19.85 31.35
N ASP A 336 12.55 -19.31 30.91
CA ASP A 336 13.35 -18.40 31.70
C ASP A 336 12.78 -16.96 31.70
N LYS A 337 11.86 -16.66 30.78
CA LYS A 337 11.33 -15.31 30.48
C LYS A 337 12.44 -14.28 30.31
N LYS A 338 13.52 -14.67 29.64
CA LYS A 338 14.74 -13.90 29.47
C LYS A 338 15.22 -13.91 28.03
N GLY A 339 16.01 -12.90 27.69
CA GLY A 339 16.63 -12.75 26.39
C GLY A 339 16.08 -11.56 25.62
N ASN A 340 16.67 -11.36 24.46
CA ASN A 340 16.46 -10.24 23.59
C ASN A 340 15.20 -10.42 22.74
N VAL A 341 14.42 -9.34 22.69
CA VAL A 341 13.25 -9.17 21.84
C VAL A 341 13.50 -8.04 20.84
N VAL A 342 12.70 -8.01 19.77
CA VAL A 342 12.71 -6.91 18.80
C VAL A 342 11.56 -5.98 19.12
N VAL A 343 11.85 -4.68 19.16
CA VAL A 343 10.86 -3.64 19.44
C VAL A 343 10.71 -2.64 18.30
N ASN A 344 9.50 -2.11 18.16
CA ASN A 344 9.22 -0.92 17.39
C ASN A 344 9.47 0.31 18.25
N THR A 345 9.69 1.46 17.63
CA THR A 345 9.94 2.71 18.35
C THR A 345 9.00 3.80 17.85
N ALA A 346 8.44 4.56 18.78
CA ALA A 346 7.70 5.78 18.50
C ALA A 346 8.31 6.95 19.27
N LYS A 347 8.43 8.10 18.61
CA LYS A 347 8.76 9.39 19.21
C LYS A 347 7.51 10.25 19.26
N ILE A 348 7.19 10.74 20.46
CA ILE A 348 6.06 11.62 20.73
C ILE A 348 6.60 12.88 21.41
N PRO A 349 6.16 14.09 21.03
CA PRO A 349 6.56 15.31 21.75
C PRO A 349 6.21 15.25 23.24
N ILE A 350 7.12 15.71 24.09
CA ILE A 350 7.00 15.57 25.56
C ILE A 350 5.77 16.27 26.14
N GLU A 351 5.22 17.26 25.44
CA GLU A 351 4.00 17.97 25.82
C GLU A 351 2.76 17.07 25.86
N TYR A 352 2.76 15.95 25.13
CA TYR A 352 1.67 14.97 25.10
C TYR A 352 1.95 13.73 25.96
N LYS A 353 2.89 13.84 26.92
CA LYS A 353 3.37 12.69 27.70
C LYS A 353 2.24 11.94 28.40
N GLU A 354 1.37 12.64 29.13
CA GLU A 354 0.33 11.99 29.92
C GLU A 354 -0.73 11.33 29.03
N GLU A 355 -1.15 12.02 27.97
CA GLU A 355 -2.12 11.51 27.01
C GLU A 355 -1.57 10.31 26.24
N ALA A 356 -0.28 10.33 25.89
CA ALA A 356 0.39 9.21 25.24
C ALA A 356 0.49 7.99 26.17
N ILE A 357 0.87 8.18 27.44
CA ILE A 357 0.91 7.09 28.43
C ILE A 357 -0.47 6.48 28.65
N ASN A 358 -1.51 7.31 28.80
CA ASN A 358 -2.88 6.83 28.97
C ASN A 358 -3.36 6.02 27.75
N ALA A 359 -3.08 6.50 26.54
CA ALA A 359 -3.41 5.77 25.31
C ALA A 359 -2.62 4.47 25.16
N LEU A 360 -1.36 4.42 25.64
CA LEU A 360 -0.60 3.17 25.70
C LEU A 360 -1.25 2.18 26.66
N LYS A 361 -1.57 2.57 27.90
CA LYS A 361 -2.23 1.69 28.89
C LYS A 361 -3.56 1.15 28.34
N ASP A 362 -4.41 2.01 27.81
CA ASP A 362 -5.68 1.64 27.15
C ASP A 362 -5.45 0.62 26.01
N SER A 363 -4.37 0.76 25.25
CA SER A 363 -4.05 -0.19 24.17
C SER A 363 -3.69 -1.58 24.71
N TYR A 364 -2.97 -1.66 25.82
CA TYR A 364 -2.62 -2.94 26.44
C TYR A 364 -3.84 -3.61 27.09
N GLU A 365 -4.67 -2.83 27.79
CA GLU A 365 -5.95 -3.31 28.37
C GLU A 365 -6.90 -3.87 27.30
N ASN A 366 -7.00 -3.18 26.16
CA ASN A 366 -7.82 -3.60 25.03
C ASN A 366 -7.17 -4.67 24.14
N LYS A 367 -6.05 -5.28 24.58
CA LYS A 367 -5.36 -6.34 23.84
C LYS A 367 -4.95 -5.92 22.42
N LEU A 368 -4.45 -4.70 22.27
CA LEU A 368 -3.91 -4.17 21.02
C LEU A 368 -2.39 -4.28 20.92
N ALA A 369 -1.72 -4.66 22.01
CA ALA A 369 -0.27 -4.83 22.07
C ALA A 369 0.15 -6.30 22.14
N ILE A 370 1.41 -6.55 21.79
CA ILE A 370 2.07 -7.84 21.97
C ILE A 370 2.68 -7.88 23.36
N SER A 371 2.37 -8.93 24.11
CA SER A 371 2.69 -9.07 25.53
C SER A 371 2.02 -8.00 26.41
N ASP A 372 2.36 -8.03 27.68
CA ASP A 372 1.97 -7.11 28.75
C ASP A 372 3.06 -6.07 29.07
N ARG A 373 4.19 -6.07 28.33
CA ARG A 373 5.33 -5.19 28.62
C ARG A 373 5.66 -4.23 27.49
N LEU A 374 6.17 -3.06 27.88
CA LEU A 374 6.71 -2.01 27.02
C LEU A 374 7.81 -1.24 27.76
N LYS A 375 8.53 -0.38 27.05
CA LYS A 375 9.46 0.57 27.67
C LYS A 375 9.10 1.97 27.23
N VAL A 376 9.14 2.90 28.18
CA VAL A 376 8.98 4.33 27.93
C VAL A 376 10.20 5.03 28.48
N GLU A 377 10.87 5.82 27.64
CA GLU A 377 12.00 6.66 28.01
C GLU A 377 11.65 8.11 27.66
N CYS A 378 11.90 9.04 28.57
CA CYS A 378 11.70 10.47 28.30
C CYS A 378 13.06 11.16 28.20
N ASP A 379 13.24 11.97 27.16
CA ASP A 379 14.26 13.00 27.09
C ASP A 379 13.61 14.39 27.22
N ASP A 380 14.41 15.46 27.11
CA ASP A 380 13.92 16.84 27.29
C ASP A 380 12.87 17.27 26.25
N LYS A 381 12.76 16.55 25.12
CA LYS A 381 11.91 16.93 23.98
C LYS A 381 10.88 15.88 23.63
N PHE A 382 11.18 14.61 23.88
CA PHE A 382 10.39 13.49 23.40
C PHE A 382 10.19 12.39 24.45
N LEU A 383 8.98 11.83 24.43
CA LEU A 383 8.70 10.51 24.94
C LEU A 383 9.01 9.48 23.85
N ASN A 384 9.92 8.56 24.13
CA ASN A 384 10.26 7.43 23.29
C ASN A 384 9.55 6.18 23.84
N ALA A 385 8.61 5.63 23.07
CA ALA A 385 7.89 4.40 23.43
C ALA A 385 8.41 3.21 22.62
N TYR A 386 8.59 2.07 23.28
CA TYR A 386 9.08 0.82 22.71
C TYR A 386 8.10 -0.32 22.95
N THR A 387 7.53 -0.87 21.88
CA THR A 387 6.57 -1.98 21.94
C THR A 387 7.12 -3.20 21.23
N ILE A 388 6.78 -4.41 21.70
CA ILE A 388 7.27 -5.65 21.11
C ILE A 388 6.72 -5.83 19.69
N CYS A 389 7.61 -6.19 18.75
CA CYS A 389 7.26 -6.52 17.38
C CYS A 389 6.80 -7.98 17.26
N SER A 390 5.85 -8.27 16.36
CA SER A 390 5.36 -9.64 16.08
C SER A 390 6.46 -10.57 15.58
N LEU A 391 7.52 -10.00 15.02
CA LEU A 391 8.72 -10.73 14.66
C LEU A 391 9.38 -11.43 15.87
N THR A 392 9.24 -10.88 17.08
CA THR A 392 9.68 -11.54 18.32
C THR A 392 9.02 -12.90 18.49
N VAL A 393 7.71 -12.97 18.25
CA VAL A 393 6.91 -14.19 18.36
C VAL A 393 7.31 -15.18 17.26
N ASP A 394 7.55 -14.69 16.04
CA ASP A 394 8.07 -15.52 14.95
C ASP A 394 9.43 -16.15 15.30
N GLY A 395 10.34 -15.39 15.92
CA GLY A 395 11.63 -15.89 16.41
C GLY A 395 11.50 -16.94 17.53
N VAL A 396 10.54 -16.77 18.44
CA VAL A 396 10.23 -17.75 19.48
C VAL A 396 9.73 -19.07 18.88
N PHE A 397 8.84 -19.01 17.88
CA PHE A 397 8.40 -20.21 17.15
C PHE A 397 9.57 -20.89 16.44
N LEU A 398 10.42 -20.09 15.78
CA LEU A 398 11.57 -20.60 15.03
C LEU A 398 12.55 -21.36 15.95
N LYS A 399 12.87 -20.80 17.12
CA LYS A 399 13.72 -21.47 18.13
C LYS A 399 13.15 -22.80 18.60
N ASN A 400 11.82 -22.90 18.65
CA ASN A 400 11.10 -24.12 19.00
C ASN A 400 10.87 -25.05 17.80
N LYS A 401 11.65 -24.88 16.71
CA LYS A 401 11.63 -25.69 15.49
C LYS A 401 10.31 -25.61 14.71
N ILE A 402 9.61 -24.49 14.78
CA ILE A 402 8.41 -24.21 13.98
C ILE A 402 8.79 -23.15 12.95
N PRO A 403 8.90 -23.50 11.65
CA PRO A 403 9.21 -22.52 10.63
C PRO A 403 7.98 -21.65 10.37
N VAL A 404 8.11 -20.36 10.70
CA VAL A 404 7.09 -19.35 10.47
C VAL A 404 7.60 -18.37 9.43
N ILE A 405 6.81 -18.16 8.37
CA ILE A 405 7.19 -17.30 7.25
C ILE A 405 6.24 -16.10 7.22
N PRO A 406 6.71 -14.87 7.51
CA PRO A 406 5.93 -13.66 7.28
C PRO A 406 5.46 -13.60 5.83
N TYR A 407 4.17 -13.32 5.62
CA TYR A 407 3.55 -13.36 4.30
C TYR A 407 2.94 -12.00 3.92
N TYR A 408 1.93 -11.52 4.63
CA TYR A 408 1.33 -10.20 4.38
C TYR A 408 1.34 -9.32 5.62
N GLY A 409 1.48 -8.01 5.43
CA GLY A 409 1.18 -6.99 6.44
C GLY A 409 0.11 -6.04 5.91
N GLY A 410 -0.77 -5.56 6.78
CA GLY A 410 -1.93 -4.81 6.33
C GLY A 410 -2.85 -4.31 7.42
N ILE A 411 -4.04 -3.90 6.99
CA ILE A 411 -5.13 -3.45 7.87
C ILE A 411 -6.16 -4.57 7.98
N LEU A 412 -6.38 -5.01 9.21
CA LEU A 412 -7.43 -5.95 9.56
C LEU A 412 -8.64 -5.17 10.08
N GLU A 413 -9.77 -5.33 9.40
CA GLU A 413 -11.08 -4.96 9.94
C GLU A 413 -11.48 -6.00 10.99
N VAL A 414 -11.73 -5.55 12.21
CA VAL A 414 -12.17 -6.37 13.34
C VAL A 414 -13.58 -5.93 13.73
N LYS A 415 -14.55 -6.76 13.36
CA LYS A 415 -15.96 -6.67 13.77
C LYS A 415 -16.33 -7.91 14.58
N ALA A 416 -17.43 -7.83 15.34
CA ALA A 416 -17.87 -8.90 16.23
C ALA A 416 -18.07 -10.25 15.52
N ASP A 417 -18.48 -10.21 14.25
CA ASP A 417 -18.82 -11.37 13.42
C ASP A 417 -17.84 -11.62 12.27
N LYS A 418 -16.90 -10.71 12.01
CA LYS A 418 -16.03 -10.78 10.83
C LYS A 418 -14.66 -10.17 11.09
N LYS A 419 -13.62 -10.92 10.74
CA LYS A 419 -12.24 -10.45 10.67
C LYS A 419 -11.73 -10.62 9.25
N ARG A 420 -11.33 -9.53 8.60
CA ARG A 420 -10.76 -9.60 7.24
C ARG A 420 -9.74 -8.51 7.00
N PHE A 421 -8.74 -8.80 6.19
CA PHE A 421 -7.89 -7.74 5.67
C PHE A 421 -8.66 -6.91 4.64
N ILE A 422 -8.51 -5.60 4.72
CA ILE A 422 -9.08 -4.64 3.76
C ILE A 422 -7.99 -4.01 2.88
N GLU A 423 -6.75 -4.04 3.35
CA GLU A 423 -5.55 -3.65 2.63
C GLU A 423 -4.41 -4.58 3.06
N ALA A 424 -3.53 -4.93 2.13
CA ALA A 424 -2.40 -5.82 2.39
C ALA A 424 -1.27 -5.61 1.37
N ILE A 425 -0.04 -5.80 1.84
CA ILE A 425 1.18 -5.83 1.04
C ILE A 425 1.97 -7.07 1.42
N ASP A 426 2.44 -7.83 0.42
CA ASP A 426 3.35 -8.97 0.62
C ASP A 426 4.71 -8.47 1.09
N TYR A 427 5.26 -9.04 2.17
CA TYR A 427 6.57 -8.66 2.67
C TYR A 427 7.71 -8.98 1.68
N GLU A 428 7.53 -9.91 0.75
CA GLU A 428 8.52 -10.20 -0.30
C GLU A 428 8.53 -9.11 -1.38
N GLY A 429 7.37 -8.49 -1.64
CA GLY A 429 7.18 -7.50 -2.70
C GLY A 429 7.46 -6.05 -2.29
N THR A 430 7.89 -5.78 -1.07
CA THR A 430 8.11 -4.40 -0.58
C THR A 430 9.44 -4.26 0.13
N SER A 431 10.07 -3.08 0.05
CA SER A 431 11.23 -2.73 0.87
C SER A 431 10.88 -1.92 2.13
N LEU A 432 9.62 -1.49 2.24
CA LEU A 432 9.03 -0.84 3.41
C LEU A 432 8.21 -1.83 4.24
N ASP A 433 8.13 -1.59 5.54
CA ASP A 433 7.19 -2.30 6.39
C ASP A 433 5.74 -1.90 6.06
N PRO A 434 4.86 -2.85 5.69
CA PRO A 434 3.45 -2.58 5.48
C PRO A 434 2.77 -1.85 6.65
N HIS A 435 3.22 -2.05 7.89
CA HIS A 435 2.67 -1.35 9.06
C HIS A 435 3.04 0.13 9.08
N GLU A 436 4.20 0.52 8.52
CA GLU A 436 4.49 1.93 8.24
C GLU A 436 3.56 2.44 7.14
N VAL A 437 3.39 1.69 6.05
CA VAL A 437 2.56 2.08 4.89
C VAL A 437 1.09 2.29 5.26
N PHE A 438 0.55 1.50 6.19
CA PHE A 438 -0.86 1.57 6.57
C PHE A 438 -1.11 2.25 7.92
N PHE A 439 -0.07 2.76 8.57
CA PHE A 439 -0.18 3.41 9.89
C PHE A 439 -1.29 4.46 9.93
N ASN A 440 -1.40 5.27 8.87
CA ASN A 440 -2.34 6.36 8.82
C ASN A 440 -3.81 5.96 8.66
N LYS A 441 -4.08 4.70 8.32
CA LYS A 441 -5.43 4.15 8.14
C LYS A 441 -5.91 3.30 9.33
N ALA A 442 -5.04 3.00 10.29
CA ALA A 442 -5.42 2.28 11.50
C ALA A 442 -6.05 3.23 12.54
N ASP A 443 -7.11 2.78 13.20
CA ASP A 443 -7.87 3.52 14.22
C ASP A 443 -7.78 2.89 15.62
N GLY A 444 -6.99 1.81 15.76
CA GLY A 444 -6.79 1.11 17.02
C GLY A 444 -8.06 0.49 17.61
N LYS A 445 -9.12 0.28 16.81
CA LYS A 445 -10.37 -0.31 17.30
C LYS A 445 -11.01 -1.25 16.28
N ASN A 446 -11.54 -0.68 15.21
CA ASN A 446 -12.21 -1.45 14.16
C ASN A 446 -11.24 -1.79 13.03
N TYR A 447 -10.17 -1.00 12.86
CA TYR A 447 -9.15 -1.16 11.84
C TYR A 447 -7.79 -1.17 12.53
N ILE A 448 -7.21 -2.36 12.65
CA ILE A 448 -5.92 -2.55 13.32
C ILE A 448 -4.88 -3.01 12.32
N LEU A 449 -3.62 -2.68 12.60
CA LEU A 449 -2.49 -3.25 11.87
C LEU A 449 -2.33 -4.70 12.28
N ALA A 450 -2.21 -5.58 11.29
CA ALA A 450 -2.01 -7.00 11.50
C ALA A 450 -1.10 -7.57 10.42
N GLY A 451 -0.62 -8.78 10.63
CA GLY A 451 0.12 -9.51 9.62
C GLY A 451 -0.27 -10.97 9.57
N ILE A 452 -0.11 -11.58 8.41
CA ILE A 452 -0.32 -13.01 8.20
C ILE A 452 1.03 -13.68 8.09
N ARG A 453 1.17 -14.83 8.74
CA ARG A 453 2.29 -15.75 8.54
C ARG A 453 1.77 -17.06 7.98
N LYS A 454 2.60 -17.73 7.17
CA LYS A 454 2.40 -19.10 6.71
C LYS A 454 3.22 -20.05 7.58
N VAL A 455 2.62 -21.18 7.96
CA VAL A 455 3.26 -22.23 8.75
C VAL A 455 2.90 -23.59 8.13
N PRO A 456 3.81 -24.58 8.09
CA PRO A 456 3.48 -25.93 7.61
C PRO A 456 2.34 -26.55 8.42
N MET A 457 1.37 -27.16 7.74
CA MET A 457 0.19 -27.75 8.40
C MET A 457 0.51 -28.78 9.48
N SER A 458 1.66 -29.47 9.38
CA SER A 458 2.12 -30.45 10.37
C SER A 458 2.58 -29.83 11.69
N ALA A 459 2.79 -28.52 11.75
CA ALA A 459 3.21 -27.82 12.96
C ALA A 459 2.03 -27.17 13.73
N SER A 460 0.78 -27.36 13.29
CA SER A 460 -0.40 -26.69 13.85
C SER A 460 -0.59 -26.95 15.35
N GLU A 461 -0.60 -28.22 15.77
CA GLU A 461 -0.77 -28.62 17.17
C GLU A 461 0.33 -28.02 18.05
N LYS A 462 1.59 -28.18 17.62
CA LYS A 462 2.75 -27.65 18.35
C LYS A 462 2.74 -26.12 18.44
N LEU A 463 2.27 -25.44 17.41
CA LEU A 463 2.17 -23.97 17.42
C LEU A 463 1.09 -23.50 18.41
N ILE A 464 -0.06 -24.17 18.47
CA ILE A 464 -1.13 -23.86 19.41
C ILE A 464 -0.62 -24.04 20.85
N GLU A 465 -0.01 -25.18 21.16
CA GLU A 465 0.57 -25.45 22.49
C GLU A 465 1.61 -24.39 22.88
N LEU A 466 2.53 -24.04 21.96
CA LEU A 466 3.56 -23.05 22.25
C LEU A 466 2.97 -21.64 22.42
N ASN A 467 1.94 -21.28 21.66
CA ASN A 467 1.26 -20.00 21.79
C ASN A 467 0.53 -19.88 23.15
N GLU A 468 -0.16 -20.94 23.58
CA GLU A 468 -0.78 -21.01 24.90
C GLU A 468 0.26 -20.88 26.02
N LYS A 469 1.40 -21.55 25.88
CA LYS A 469 2.51 -21.48 26.82
C LYS A 469 3.16 -20.09 26.87
N LEU A 470 3.33 -19.45 25.72
CA LEU A 470 3.87 -18.08 25.64
C LEU A 470 2.93 -17.09 26.36
N GLY A 471 1.62 -17.30 26.27
CA GLY A 471 0.63 -16.51 27.01
C GLY A 471 0.54 -15.04 26.59
N TRP A 472 1.13 -14.67 25.44
CA TRP A 472 1.10 -13.31 24.92
C TRP A 472 -0.08 -13.09 23.98
N ASN A 473 -0.65 -11.89 24.04
CA ASN A 473 -1.64 -11.43 23.07
C ASN A 473 -0.98 -11.15 21.70
N SER A 474 -0.69 -12.20 20.94
CA SER A 474 0.06 -12.09 19.69
C SER A 474 -0.71 -12.61 18.47
N ILE A 475 -1.46 -13.71 18.62
CA ILE A 475 -2.23 -14.33 17.56
C ILE A 475 -3.71 -13.97 17.71
N ILE A 476 -4.28 -13.38 16.66
CA ILE A 476 -5.70 -12.99 16.55
C ILE A 476 -6.55 -14.17 16.08
N GLU A 477 -6.01 -14.96 15.16
CA GLU A 477 -6.70 -16.10 14.53
C GLU A 477 -5.71 -17.12 13.99
N ILE A 478 -6.06 -18.41 14.12
CA ILE A 478 -5.33 -19.53 13.53
C ILE A 478 -6.23 -20.16 12.46
N GLY A 479 -5.78 -20.13 11.22
CA GLY A 479 -6.51 -20.63 10.07
C GLY A 479 -6.45 -22.15 9.98
N ARG A 480 -7.44 -22.74 9.31
CA ARG A 480 -7.41 -24.17 8.99
C ARG A 480 -6.40 -24.45 7.87
N PRO A 481 -5.76 -25.63 7.85
CA PRO A 481 -4.87 -26.02 6.76
C PRO A 481 -5.54 -25.91 5.38
N ASN A 482 -4.81 -25.37 4.40
CA ASN A 482 -5.27 -25.15 3.02
C ASN A 482 -6.47 -24.21 2.84
N ASN A 483 -6.85 -23.47 3.87
CA ASN A 483 -7.94 -22.50 3.80
C ASN A 483 -7.40 -21.08 3.85
N ASP A 484 -8.19 -20.17 3.31
CA ASP A 484 -7.99 -18.74 3.47
C ASP A 484 -8.12 -18.35 4.95
N ILE A 485 -7.38 -17.32 5.36
CA ILE A 485 -7.47 -16.73 6.68
C ILE A 485 -7.70 -15.24 6.55
N CYS A 486 -8.71 -14.70 7.24
CA CYS A 486 -9.06 -13.28 7.21
C CYS A 486 -9.15 -12.71 5.77
N GLY A 487 -9.68 -13.49 4.82
CA GLY A 487 -9.84 -13.10 3.41
C GLY A 487 -8.57 -13.22 2.54
N VAL A 488 -7.46 -13.73 3.07
CA VAL A 488 -6.21 -13.92 2.33
C VAL A 488 -5.94 -15.40 2.12
N ARG A 489 -5.56 -15.75 0.89
CA ARG A 489 -5.30 -17.13 0.49
C ARG A 489 -3.96 -17.63 0.98
N VAL A 490 -3.95 -18.80 1.60
CA VAL A 490 -2.75 -19.53 2.01
C VAL A 490 -2.48 -20.67 1.04
N GLU A 491 -1.21 -20.94 0.78
CA GLU A 491 -0.77 -22.01 -0.13
C GLU A 491 -1.17 -23.40 0.38
N LYS A 492 -1.22 -24.37 -0.53
CA LYS A 492 -1.40 -25.78 -0.16
C LYS A 492 -0.29 -26.25 0.78
N CYS A 493 -0.63 -27.19 1.66
CA CYS A 493 0.24 -27.75 2.71
C CYS A 493 0.64 -26.75 3.81
N MET A 494 0.09 -25.54 3.80
CA MET A 494 0.30 -24.51 4.81
C MET A 494 -1.02 -24.19 5.52
N PHE A 495 -0.91 -23.62 6.71
CA PHE A 495 -2.00 -22.88 7.36
C PHE A 495 -1.51 -21.47 7.68
N GLY A 496 -2.47 -20.54 7.77
CA GLY A 496 -2.18 -19.16 8.12
C GLY A 496 -2.34 -18.90 9.60
N ILE A 497 -1.59 -17.94 10.13
CA ILE A 497 -1.89 -17.29 11.42
C ILE A 497 -1.96 -15.79 11.21
N THR A 498 -2.96 -15.14 11.80
CA THR A 498 -3.08 -13.69 11.82
C THR A 498 -2.53 -13.19 13.14
N THR A 499 -1.48 -12.40 13.09
CA THR A 499 -0.82 -11.80 14.27
C THR A 499 -1.15 -10.33 14.37
N ILE A 500 -1.21 -9.81 15.59
CA ILE A 500 -1.38 -8.38 15.84
C ILE A 500 -0.11 -7.58 15.49
N GLY A 501 -0.30 -6.37 14.98
CA GLY A 501 0.80 -5.41 14.78
C GLY A 501 1.25 -4.81 16.11
N GLY A 502 2.55 -4.92 16.42
CA GLY A 502 3.14 -4.31 17.61
C GLY A 502 3.08 -2.78 17.64
N THR A 503 2.67 -2.16 16.54
CA THR A 503 2.56 -0.71 16.34
C THR A 503 1.13 -0.18 16.58
N ASN A 504 0.15 -1.04 16.82
CA ASN A 504 -1.22 -0.60 17.12
C ASN A 504 -1.33 0.36 18.32
N PRO A 505 -0.54 0.21 19.41
CA PRO A 505 -0.56 1.21 20.48
C PRO A 505 -0.21 2.62 19.99
N PHE A 506 0.72 2.74 19.04
CA PHE A 506 1.09 4.03 18.45
C PHE A 506 -0.02 4.59 17.56
N ALA A 507 -0.76 3.73 16.86
CA ALA A 507 -1.93 4.15 16.09
C ALA A 507 -3.04 4.68 17.00
N ASN A 508 -3.23 4.08 18.18
CA ASN A 508 -4.20 4.56 19.18
C ASN A 508 -3.80 5.92 19.77
N ILE A 509 -2.50 6.18 20.01
CA ILE A 509 -2.02 7.51 20.39
C ILE A 509 -2.39 8.54 19.31
N ARG A 510 -2.09 8.24 18.04
CA ARG A 510 -2.32 9.17 16.92
C ARG A 510 -3.80 9.54 16.75
N LYS A 511 -4.71 8.62 17.03
CA LYS A 511 -6.16 8.86 16.98
C LYS A 511 -6.59 10.04 17.85
N ASN A 512 -5.87 10.34 18.92
CA ASN A 512 -6.13 11.49 19.79
C ASN A 512 -5.53 12.80 19.25
N ASN A 513 -5.23 12.86 17.95
CA ASN A 513 -4.56 13.99 17.27
C ASN A 513 -3.16 14.28 17.84
N ILE A 514 -2.50 13.28 18.42
CA ILE A 514 -1.14 13.39 18.93
C ILE A 514 -0.16 13.03 17.80
N PRO A 515 0.84 13.88 17.51
CA PRO A 515 1.85 13.57 16.52
C PRO A 515 2.75 12.42 16.99
N VAL A 516 2.93 11.41 16.13
CA VAL A 516 3.76 10.23 16.41
C VAL A 516 4.68 9.97 15.21
N GLU A 517 6.00 9.99 15.44
CA GLU A 517 6.98 9.51 14.47
C GLU A 517 7.35 8.06 14.81
N MET A 518 6.93 7.12 13.95
CA MET A 518 7.17 5.69 14.15
C MET A 518 8.31 5.17 13.28
N LYS A 519 9.09 4.24 13.81
CA LYS A 519 10.07 3.43 13.07
C LYS A 519 9.96 1.96 13.44
N THR A 520 9.83 1.07 12.46
CA THR A 520 9.68 -0.38 12.72
C THR A 520 11.00 -1.14 12.59
N LEU A 521 11.13 -2.29 13.27
CA LEU A 521 12.29 -3.21 13.18
C LEU A 521 13.65 -2.64 13.61
N HIS A 522 13.69 -1.59 14.45
CA HIS A 522 14.93 -0.85 14.71
C HIS A 522 15.82 -1.45 15.81
N LYS A 523 15.26 -1.87 16.95
CA LYS A 523 16.07 -2.13 18.16
C LYS A 523 15.84 -3.54 18.68
N SER A 524 16.93 -4.18 19.10
CA SER A 524 16.87 -5.36 19.95
C SER A 524 17.20 -4.91 21.37
N ILE A 525 16.40 -5.34 22.34
CA ILE A 525 16.55 -4.99 23.75
C ILE A 525 16.33 -6.25 24.59
N ASP A 526 16.91 -6.29 25.78
CA ASP A 526 16.64 -7.38 26.71
C ASP A 526 15.20 -7.25 27.24
N TYR A 527 14.47 -8.37 27.30
CA TYR A 527 13.09 -8.38 27.79
C TYR A 527 12.96 -7.85 29.23
N SER A 528 14.00 -8.00 30.05
CA SER A 528 14.03 -7.46 31.42
C SER A 528 14.06 -5.93 31.50
N GLU A 529 14.44 -5.24 30.42
CA GLU A 529 14.38 -3.78 30.34
C GLU A 529 12.97 -3.25 30.06
N LEU A 530 12.02 -4.13 29.70
CA LEU A 530 10.62 -3.77 29.52
C LEU A 530 9.90 -3.83 30.87
N THR A 531 8.99 -2.90 31.13
CA THR A 531 8.14 -2.84 32.32
C THR A 531 6.71 -3.27 31.98
N HIS A 532 5.97 -3.76 32.98
CA HIS A 532 4.55 -4.02 32.80
C HIS A 532 3.81 -2.72 32.51
N TYR A 533 2.77 -2.76 31.68
CA TYR A 533 2.09 -1.54 31.24
C TYR A 533 1.39 -0.78 32.37
N ASP A 534 1.05 -1.43 33.47
CA ASP A 534 0.51 -0.75 34.65
C ASP A 534 1.55 0.16 35.34
N ASP A 535 2.84 -0.19 35.24
CA ASP A 535 3.94 0.42 35.99
C ASP A 535 4.58 1.64 35.30
N ILE A 536 4.16 1.97 34.06
CA ILE A 536 4.71 3.13 33.30
C ILE A 536 4.15 4.48 33.76
#